data_AF-A0A518FH99-F1
#
_entry.id   AF-A0A518FH99-F1
#
_cell.length_a   1.000
_cell.length_b   1.000
_cell.length_c   1.000
_cell.angle_alpha   90.00
_cell.angle_beta   90.00
_cell.angle_gamma   90.00
#
_symmetry.space_group_name_H-M   'P 1'
#
loop_
_entity.id
_entity.type
_entity.pdbx_description
1 polymer ?
#
loop_
_entity_poly.entity_id
_entity_poly.type
_entity_poly.pdbx_seq_one_letter_code
_entity_poly.pdbx_strand_id
1 'polypeptide(L)'
;MSKLGPFCLALSLIFTGCGEGGGGTGETSPANEEAPPTQDLSAVKTTLNGIAESGVIDSSFFGIPESLEQAGKPELAEEAKKLGSMTSPSQVKSAAKKLADKL
;
A
#
# COMPACT_ATOMS: atom_id res chain seq x y z
N MET A 1 -35.65 13.09 -20.03
CA MET A 1 -35.97 11.66 -19.91
C MET A 1 -34.68 10.90 -19.68
N SER A 2 -34.41 10.45 -18.45
CA SER A 2 -33.41 9.41 -18.16
C SER A 2 -33.92 8.57 -16.98
N LYS A 3 -34.32 7.33 -17.27
CA LYS A 3 -34.76 6.32 -16.30
C LYS A 3 -33.51 5.66 -15.72
N LEU A 4 -33.26 5.80 -14.42
CA LEU A 4 -32.39 4.87 -13.68
C LEU A 4 -33.24 3.66 -13.28
N GLY A 5 -32.91 2.49 -13.81
CA GLY A 5 -33.42 1.19 -13.35
C GLY A 5 -32.49 0.59 -12.29
N PRO A 6 -33.01 -0.13 -11.29
CA PRO A 6 -32.19 -0.86 -10.33
C PRO A 6 -31.76 -2.19 -10.95
N PHE A 7 -30.48 -2.36 -11.25
CA PHE A 7 -29.94 -3.61 -11.76
C PHE A 7 -29.61 -4.54 -10.58
N CYS A 8 -30.54 -5.47 -10.34
CA CYS A 8 -30.40 -6.86 -9.88
C CYS A 8 -29.08 -7.22 -9.16
N LEU A 9 -29.08 -7.48 -7.84
CA LEU A 9 -29.39 -8.80 -7.24
C LEU A 9 -28.85 -10.01 -8.04
N ALA A 10 -28.03 -10.80 -7.35
CA ALA A 10 -27.51 -12.13 -7.71
C ALA A 10 -26.22 -12.18 -8.54
N LEU A 11 -25.07 -12.27 -7.84
CA LEU A 11 -24.00 -13.14 -8.30
C LEU A 11 -23.61 -14.09 -7.17
N SER A 12 -24.20 -15.28 -7.29
CA SER A 12 -24.12 -16.41 -6.38
C SER A 12 -22.76 -17.11 -6.41
N LEU A 13 -22.36 -17.58 -5.22
CA LEU A 13 -21.73 -18.87 -4.95
C LEU A 13 -20.68 -19.39 -5.94
N ILE A 14 -19.41 -19.28 -5.56
CA ILE A 14 -18.43 -20.34 -5.83
C ILE A 14 -17.54 -20.51 -4.59
N PHE A 15 -18.04 -21.23 -3.58
CA PHE A 15 -17.19 -21.84 -2.53
C PHE A 15 -17.28 -23.35 -2.71
N THR A 16 -16.37 -23.89 -3.53
CA THR A 16 -16.09 -25.32 -3.56
C THR A 16 -14.92 -25.56 -2.61
N GLY A 17 -15.25 -25.93 -1.37
CA GLY A 17 -14.30 -26.41 -0.37
C GLY A 17 -14.89 -27.66 0.27
N CYS A 18 -14.34 -28.81 -0.12
CA CYS A 18 -14.61 -30.13 0.40
C CYS A 18 -14.24 -30.21 1.89
N GLY A 19 -15.12 -30.76 2.73
CA GLY A 19 -14.87 -30.89 4.17
C GLY A 19 -16.01 -31.56 4.90
N GLU A 20 -16.00 -32.88 4.86
CA GLU A 20 -16.79 -33.78 5.69
C GLU A 20 -16.33 -33.73 7.16
N GLY A 21 -17.23 -33.97 8.10
CA GLY A 21 -16.94 -34.04 9.55
C GLY A 21 -17.47 -32.81 10.28
N GLY A 22 -18.28 -32.91 11.32
CA GLY A 22 -18.29 -33.90 12.38
C GLY A 22 -18.43 -33.09 13.66
N GLY A 23 -19.40 -33.43 14.50
CA GLY A 23 -19.71 -32.69 15.73
C GLY A 23 -18.50 -32.55 16.66
N GLY A 24 -18.45 -31.44 17.39
CA GLY A 24 -17.40 -31.20 18.36
C GLY A 24 -17.59 -29.86 19.05
N THR A 25 -18.34 -29.88 20.14
CA THR A 25 -18.18 -28.92 21.24
C THR A 25 -16.71 -28.86 21.66
N GLY A 26 -16.13 -27.66 21.73
CA GLY A 26 -14.85 -27.48 22.43
C GLY A 26 -14.00 -26.37 21.84
N GLU A 27 -13.99 -25.23 22.54
CA GLU A 27 -12.80 -24.42 22.79
C GLU A 27 -12.01 -23.94 21.56
N THR A 28 -12.42 -22.83 20.95
CA THR A 28 -11.53 -22.11 20.03
C THR A 28 -10.67 -21.13 20.84
N SER A 29 -9.38 -21.48 21.03
CA SER A 29 -8.31 -20.55 21.37
C SER A 29 -8.41 -19.27 20.52
N PRO A 30 -7.93 -18.10 21.01
CA PRO A 30 -8.03 -16.86 20.25
C PRO A 30 -7.36 -17.08 18.91
N ALA A 31 -8.14 -16.93 17.83
CA ALA A 31 -7.62 -16.90 16.49
C ALA A 31 -6.50 -15.87 16.49
N ASN A 32 -5.28 -16.35 16.25
CA ASN A 32 -4.10 -15.53 16.10
C ASN A 32 -4.44 -14.59 14.93
N GLU A 33 -4.85 -13.35 15.24
CA GLU A 33 -5.07 -12.30 14.26
C GLU A 33 -3.74 -12.14 13.54
N GLU A 34 -3.62 -12.78 12.37
CA GLU A 34 -2.51 -12.57 11.46
C GLU A 34 -2.59 -11.09 11.12
N ALA A 35 -1.70 -10.30 11.73
CA ALA A 35 -1.57 -8.90 11.42
C ALA A 35 -1.48 -8.80 9.89
N PRO A 36 -2.22 -7.87 9.24
CA PRO A 36 -2.16 -7.73 7.80
C PRO A 36 -0.70 -7.66 7.37
N PRO A 37 -0.31 -8.31 6.27
CA PRO A 37 1.09 -8.39 5.88
C PRO A 37 1.66 -6.97 5.87
N THR A 38 2.61 -6.70 6.78
CA THR A 38 3.36 -5.45 6.77
C THR A 38 4.02 -5.34 5.41
N GLN A 39 3.58 -4.39 4.60
CA GLN A 39 4.11 -4.18 3.27
C GLN A 39 5.61 -3.89 3.39
N ASP A 40 6.44 -4.66 2.67
CA ASP A 40 7.88 -4.42 2.63
C ASP A 40 8.17 -3.06 1.97
N LEU A 41 8.80 -2.15 2.72
CA LEU A 41 9.16 -0.82 2.25
C LEU A 41 10.64 -0.74 1.83
N SER A 42 11.33 -1.87 1.75
CA SER A 42 12.76 -1.91 1.38
C SER A 42 12.98 -1.41 -0.04
N ALA A 43 12.08 -1.77 -0.98
CA ALA A 43 12.07 -1.24 -2.34
C ALA A 43 11.84 0.28 -2.36
N VAL A 44 10.89 0.77 -1.56
CA VAL A 44 10.57 2.20 -1.43
C VAL A 44 11.79 2.98 -0.93
N LYS A 45 12.44 2.48 0.12
CA LYS A 45 13.66 3.07 0.69
C LYS A 45 14.83 3.06 -0.29
N THR A 46 14.98 1.99 -1.08
CA THR A 46 16.02 1.89 -2.11
C THR A 46 15.84 2.95 -3.18
N THR A 47 14.62 3.08 -3.71
CA THR A 47 14.29 4.12 -4.71
C THR A 47 14.55 5.52 -4.17
N LEU A 48 14.11 5.82 -2.95
CA LEU A 48 14.33 7.14 -2.33
C LEU A 48 15.81 7.45 -2.11
N ASN A 49 16.64 6.45 -1.77
CA ASN A 49 18.09 6.64 -1.70
C ASN A 49 18.71 6.91 -3.07
N GLY A 50 18.27 6.19 -4.12
CA GLY A 50 18.72 6.46 -5.49
C GLY A 50 18.39 7.88 -5.96
N ILE A 51 17.21 8.40 -5.58
CA ILE A 51 16.81 9.79 -5.83
C ILE A 51 17.63 10.75 -4.96
N ALA A 52 17.94 10.39 -3.72
CA ALA A 52 18.79 11.20 -2.83
C ALA A 52 20.23 11.35 -3.39
N GLU A 53 20.75 10.33 -4.06
CA GLU A 53 22.07 10.35 -4.68
C GLU A 53 22.06 11.12 -6.01
N SER A 54 21.10 10.80 -6.89
CA SER A 54 21.02 11.37 -8.24
C SER A 54 20.44 12.78 -8.26
N GLY A 55 19.46 13.07 -7.41
CA GLY A 55 18.64 14.29 -7.44
C GLY A 55 17.64 14.33 -8.58
N VAL A 56 17.35 13.17 -9.19
CA VAL A 56 16.43 13.03 -10.31
C VAL A 56 15.30 12.10 -9.90
N ILE A 57 14.07 12.50 -10.21
CA ILE A 57 12.88 11.66 -10.03
C ILE A 57 12.64 10.91 -11.33
N ASP A 58 12.66 9.58 -11.28
CA ASP A 58 12.38 8.71 -12.41
C ASP A 58 11.01 7.99 -12.26
N SER A 59 10.66 7.17 -13.25
CA SER A 59 9.40 6.42 -13.28
C SER A 59 9.18 5.53 -12.04
N SER A 60 10.24 5.05 -11.41
CA SER A 60 10.19 4.20 -10.21
C SER A 60 9.61 4.92 -9.00
N PHE A 61 9.57 6.26 -9.02
CA PHE A 61 9.02 7.06 -7.93
C PHE A 61 7.48 7.10 -7.91
N PHE A 62 6.81 6.95 -9.05
CA PHE A 62 5.37 7.26 -9.15
C PHE A 62 4.47 6.33 -8.33
N GLY A 63 4.91 5.10 -8.03
CA GLY A 63 4.20 4.18 -7.15
C GLY A 63 4.51 4.35 -5.64
N ILE A 64 5.50 5.16 -5.29
CA ILE A 64 5.95 5.35 -3.90
C ILE A 64 4.85 5.95 -3.02
N PRO A 65 4.14 7.02 -3.41
CA PRO A 65 3.11 7.59 -2.56
C PRO A 65 1.98 6.62 -2.23
N GLU A 66 1.51 5.85 -3.23
CA GLU A 66 0.46 4.84 -3.03
C GLU A 66 0.94 3.72 -2.11
N SER A 67 2.16 3.23 -2.32
CA SER A 67 2.78 2.22 -1.45
C SER A 67 2.83 2.69 0.01
N LEU A 68 3.22 3.95 0.25
CA LEU A 68 3.27 4.50 1.61
C LEU A 68 1.87 4.63 2.24
N GLU A 69 0.86 4.96 1.44
CA GLU A 69 -0.54 5.05 1.89
C GLU A 69 -1.08 3.66 2.29
N GLN A 70 -0.83 2.64 1.45
CA GLN A 70 -1.18 1.24 1.71
C GLN A 70 -0.44 0.66 2.92
N ALA A 71 0.79 1.12 3.18
CA ALA A 71 1.56 0.74 4.36
C ALA A 71 1.15 1.47 5.64
N GLY A 72 0.05 2.25 5.63
CA GLY A 72 -0.44 2.99 6.79
C GLY A 72 0.43 4.19 7.18
N LYS A 73 1.20 4.74 6.24
CA LYS A 73 2.07 5.93 6.44
C LYS A 73 1.60 7.12 5.58
N PRO A 74 0.36 7.63 5.76
CA PRO A 74 -0.21 8.67 4.90
C PRO A 74 0.56 10.00 4.96
N GLU A 75 1.18 10.33 6.10
CA GLU A 75 2.02 11.53 6.21
C GLU A 75 3.27 11.45 5.31
N LEU A 76 3.88 10.26 5.21
CA LEU A 76 5.02 10.05 4.31
C LEU A 76 4.56 10.00 2.85
N ALA A 77 3.37 9.48 2.57
CA ALA A 77 2.77 9.51 1.24
C ALA A 77 2.57 10.97 0.76
N GLU A 78 2.12 11.87 1.64
CA GLU A 78 1.98 13.29 1.31
C GLU A 78 3.34 13.98 1.09
N GLU A 79 4.34 13.70 1.95
CA GLU A 79 5.71 14.19 1.75
C GLU A 79 6.30 13.68 0.42
N ALA A 80 6.02 12.44 0.03
CA ALA A 80 6.40 11.89 -1.27
C ALA A 80 5.68 12.58 -2.45
N LYS A 81 4.36 12.85 -2.36
CA LYS A 81 3.64 13.64 -3.38
C LYS A 81 4.30 15.02 -3.57
N LYS A 82 4.72 15.67 -2.48
CA LYS A 82 5.44 16.96 -2.52
C LYS A 82 6.81 16.83 -3.19
N LEU A 83 7.57 15.78 -2.88
CA LEU A 83 8.85 15.48 -3.53
C LEU A 83 8.69 15.37 -5.05
N GLY A 84 7.67 14.65 -5.53
CA GLY A 84 7.36 14.50 -6.96
C GLY A 84 7.12 15.82 -7.72
N SER A 85 6.78 16.89 -7.01
CA SER A 85 6.53 18.21 -7.59
C SER A 85 7.74 19.15 -7.52
N MET A 86 8.85 18.74 -6.89
CA MET A 86 10.04 19.56 -6.76
C MET A 86 10.86 19.58 -8.05
N THR A 87 11.33 20.76 -8.43
CA THR A 87 12.12 20.95 -9.67
C THR A 87 13.61 21.13 -9.42
N SER A 88 14.00 21.56 -8.21
CA SER A 88 15.40 21.79 -7.86
C SER A 88 16.07 20.49 -7.42
N PRO A 89 17.17 20.05 -8.07
CA PRO A 89 17.85 18.81 -7.71
C PRO A 89 18.30 18.76 -6.24
N SER A 90 18.81 19.86 -5.68
CA SER A 90 19.22 19.92 -4.28
C SER A 90 18.05 19.73 -3.30
N GLN A 91 16.86 20.23 -3.65
CA GLN A 91 15.65 20.04 -2.84
C GLN A 91 15.18 18.59 -2.96
N VAL A 92 15.18 18.03 -4.17
CA VAL A 92 14.86 16.62 -4.43
C VAL A 92 15.77 15.70 -3.61
N LYS A 93 17.09 15.91 -3.65
CA LYS A 93 18.05 15.09 -2.88
C LYS A 93 17.76 15.11 -1.38
N SER A 94 17.59 16.30 -0.83
CA SER A 94 17.36 16.48 0.61
C SER A 94 16.03 15.87 1.06
N ALA A 95 14.95 16.12 0.31
CA ALA A 95 13.62 15.60 0.63
C ALA A 95 13.54 14.07 0.45
N ALA A 96 14.15 13.51 -0.59
CA ALA A 96 14.22 12.06 -0.80
C ALA A 96 15.01 11.37 0.32
N LYS A 97 16.16 11.93 0.72
CA LYS A 97 16.94 11.43 1.86
C LYS A 97 16.11 11.43 3.16
N LYS A 98 15.45 12.55 3.46
CA LYS A 98 14.60 12.69 4.65
C LYS A 98 13.46 11.67 4.68
N LEU A 99 12.85 11.39 3.54
CA LEU A 99 11.83 10.34 3.41
C LEU A 99 12.43 8.95 3.66
N ALA A 100 13.59 8.64 3.08
CA ALA A 100 14.27 7.36 3.27
C ALA A 100 14.70 7.10 4.73
N ASP A 101 15.11 8.15 5.46
CA ASP A 101 15.49 8.07 6.88
C ASP A 101 14.28 7.81 7.81
N LYS A 102 13.06 8.10 7.35
CA LYS A 102 11.81 7.86 8.10
C LYS A 102 11.19 6.48 7.84
N LEU A 103 11.76 5.72 6.91
CA LEU A 103 11.35 4.35 6.55
C LEU A 103 12.24 3.31 7.20
#